data_AF-A0A5E4KXT6-F1
#
_entry.id   AF-A0A5E4KXT6-F1
#
_cell.length_a   1.000
_cell.length_b   1.000
_cell.length_c   1.000
_cell.angle_alpha   90.00
_cell.angle_beta   90.00
_cell.angle_gamma   90.00
#
_symmetry.space_group_name_H-M   'P 1'
#
loop_
_entity.id
_entity.type
_entity.pdbx_description
1 polymer ?
#
loop_
_entity_poly.entity_id
_entity_poly.type
_entity_poly.pdbx_seq_one_letter_code
_entity_poly.pdbx_strand_id
1 'polypeptide(L)'
;MIICECGEIIENCTFRDYIKTSASPSTPTIGHRKCGHIFNFIDGKRPKKYSSKTELKNLAMKFAVKNNLESEAVGKFLLEVDRLKSKGSLSDGDILVKAFQNIVK
;
A
#
# COMPACT_ATOMS: atom_id res chain seq x y z
N MET A 1 9.27 3.60 -0.29
CA MET A 1 8.21 3.19 -1.24
C MET A 1 6.85 3.49 -0.61
N ILE A 2 5.96 4.24 -1.28
CA ILE A 2 4.60 4.48 -0.78
C ILE A 2 3.67 3.50 -1.48
N ILE A 3 2.92 2.72 -0.71
CA ILE A 3 1.83 1.93 -1.25
C ILE A 3 0.51 2.69 -1.09
N CYS A 4 -0.20 2.84 -2.18
CA CYS A 4 -1.53 3.44 -2.20
C CYS A 4 -2.57 2.43 -1.70
N GLU A 5 -3.66 2.90 -1.09
CA GLU A 5 -4.80 2.06 -0.69
C GLU A 5 -5.49 1.35 -1.86
N CYS A 6 -5.19 1.74 -3.11
CA CYS A 6 -5.63 1.04 -4.31
C CYS A 6 -4.76 -0.19 -4.66
N GLY A 7 -3.75 -0.53 -3.84
CA GLY A 7 -2.85 -1.66 -4.07
C GLY A 7 -1.70 -1.37 -5.04
N GLU A 8 -1.47 -0.11 -5.41
CA GLU A 8 -0.40 0.27 -6.32
C GLU A 8 0.79 0.85 -5.57
N ILE A 9 1.99 0.44 -5.99
CA ILE A 9 3.24 1.03 -5.52
C ILE A 9 3.46 2.32 -6.29
N ILE A 10 3.54 3.43 -5.57
CA ILE A 10 3.75 4.74 -6.17
C ILE A 10 5.24 4.96 -6.38
N GLU A 11 5.67 4.77 -7.63
CA GLU A 11 6.95 5.23 -8.15
C GLU A 11 6.70 6.37 -9.14
N ASN A 12 6.99 7.61 -8.73
CA ASN A 12 6.85 8.82 -9.55
C ASN A 12 5.44 9.11 -10.12
N CYS A 13 4.41 8.38 -9.68
CA CYS A 13 3.03 8.54 -10.14
C CYS A 13 2.20 9.46 -9.24
N THR A 14 2.74 10.63 -8.89
CA THR A 14 2.08 11.59 -7.99
C THR A 14 1.65 12.87 -8.70
N PHE A 15 0.71 13.59 -8.08
CA PHE A 15 0.40 14.98 -8.37
C PHE A 15 0.44 15.78 -7.07
N ARG A 16 0.66 17.10 -7.17
CA ARG A 16 0.64 18.00 -6.02
C ARG A 16 -0.79 18.48 -5.78
N ASP A 17 -1.19 18.51 -4.52
CA ASP A 17 -2.50 19.02 -4.11
C ASP A 17 -2.37 19.85 -2.81
N TYR A 18 -3.44 20.55 -2.44
CA TYR A 18 -3.54 21.32 -1.21
C TYR A 18 -4.80 20.92 -0.47
N ILE A 19 -4.62 20.39 0.74
CA ILE A 19 -5.73 19.99 1.60
C ILE A 19 -5.76 20.81 2.87
N LYS A 20 -6.97 20.99 3.41
CA LYS A 20 -7.15 21.50 4.77
C LYS A 20 -6.77 20.42 5.77
N THR A 21 -5.84 20.75 6.67
CA THR A 21 -5.43 19.91 7.80
C THR A 21 -5.63 20.65 9.11
N SER A 22 -5.42 19.95 10.23
CA SER A 22 -5.42 20.58 11.57
C SER A 22 -4.32 21.64 11.72
N ALA A 23 -3.23 21.55 10.96
CA ALA A 23 -2.13 22.51 11.02
C ALA A 23 -2.33 23.73 10.12
N SER A 24 -2.98 23.57 8.95
CA SER A 24 -3.18 24.68 8.00
C SER A 24 -4.32 24.40 7.00
N PRO A 25 -5.08 25.42 6.58
CA PRO A 25 -6.13 25.29 5.54
C PRO A 25 -5.59 25.00 4.14
N SER A 26 -4.29 25.16 3.89
CA SER A 26 -3.66 24.90 2.58
C SER A 26 -2.35 24.15 2.75
N THR A 27 -2.42 22.96 3.35
CA THR A 27 -1.25 22.10 3.50
C THR A 27 -0.89 21.47 2.16
N PRO A 28 0.34 21.68 1.65
CA PRO A 28 0.80 21.03 0.44
C PRO A 28 0.93 19.52 0.68
N THR A 29 0.39 18.73 -0.23
CA THR A 29 0.45 17.28 -0.19
C THR A 29 0.62 16.68 -1.58
N ILE A 30 0.73 15.36 -1.63
CA ILE A 30 0.72 14.59 -2.87
C ILE A 30 -0.53 13.71 -2.94
N GLY A 31 -1.00 13.47 -4.16
CA GLY A 31 -2.02 12.47 -4.46
C GLY A 31 -1.53 11.47 -5.49
N HIS A 32 -2.17 10.29 -5.53
CA HIS A 32 -1.88 9.26 -6.52
C HIS A 32 -2.57 9.59 -7.84
N ARG A 33 -1.80 9.75 -8.92
CA ARG A 33 -2.32 10.22 -10.21
C ARG A 33 -3.36 9.28 -10.83
N LYS A 34 -3.27 7.97 -10.60
CA LYS A 34 -4.18 6.99 -11.23
C LYS A 34 -5.51 6.81 -10.49
N CYS A 35 -5.53 6.85 -9.16
CA CYS A 35 -6.76 6.64 -8.39
C CYS A 35 -7.29 7.88 -7.69
N GLY A 36 -6.58 9.02 -7.78
CA GLY A 36 -6.99 10.29 -7.15
C GLY A 36 -6.86 10.31 -5.62
N HIS A 37 -6.35 9.25 -5.00
CA HIS A 37 -6.20 9.20 -3.54
C HIS A 37 -5.19 10.25 -3.07
N ILE A 38 -5.64 11.18 -2.23
CA ILE A 38 -4.81 12.24 -1.65
C ILE A 38 -4.26 11.76 -0.31
N PHE A 39 -2.94 11.82 -0.15
CA PHE A 39 -2.29 11.46 1.10
C PHE A 39 -2.40 12.62 2.09
N ASN A 40 -2.69 12.37 3.37
CA ASN A 40 -2.68 13.42 4.41
C ASN A 40 -1.60 13.10 5.44
N PHE A 41 -0.42 13.69 5.29
CA PHE A 41 0.73 13.38 6.15
C PHE A 41 0.70 14.02 7.55
N ILE A 42 -0.23 14.95 7.80
CA ILE A 42 -0.29 15.77 9.02
C ILE A 42 -1.26 15.18 10.04
N ASP A 43 -2.52 14.95 9.69
CA ASP A 43 -3.58 14.60 10.65
C ASP A 43 -3.57 13.12 11.06
N GLY A 44 -2.39 12.51 11.19
CA GLY A 44 -2.24 11.08 11.48
C GLY A 44 -2.71 10.16 10.35
N LYS A 45 -3.15 10.71 9.21
CA LYS A 45 -3.60 9.99 8.00
C LYS A 45 -2.44 9.72 7.01
N ARG A 46 -1.22 9.56 7.53
CA ARG A 46 -0.11 9.03 6.71
C ARG A 46 -0.58 7.71 6.09
N PRO A 47 -0.12 7.33 4.88
CA PRO A 47 -0.49 6.04 4.29
C PRO A 47 -0.36 4.97 5.38
N LYS A 48 -1.51 4.37 5.73
CA LYS A 48 -1.67 3.62 6.98
C LYS A 48 -0.50 2.65 7.13
N LYS A 49 0.16 2.65 8.29
CA LYS A 49 0.78 1.40 8.74
C LYS A 49 -0.40 0.44 8.90
N TYR A 50 -0.43 -0.62 8.10
CA TYR A 50 -1.42 -1.68 8.21
C TYR A 50 -1.08 -2.46 9.50
N SER A 51 -1.55 -1.90 10.61
CA SER A 51 -1.25 -2.36 11.97
C SER A 51 -1.80 -3.75 12.21
N SER A 52 -2.88 -4.12 11.52
CA SER A 52 -3.48 -5.45 11.58
C SER A 52 -3.13 -6.33 10.38
N LYS A 53 -3.07 -7.65 10.60
CA LYS A 53 -2.94 -8.65 9.52
C LYS A 53 -4.09 -8.55 8.52
N THR A 54 -5.31 -8.27 8.98
CA THR A 54 -6.51 -8.17 8.14
C THR A 54 -6.43 -7.00 7.17
N GLU A 55 -6.05 -5.81 7.63
CA GLU A 55 -5.93 -4.66 6.73
C GLU A 55 -4.82 -4.89 5.70
N LEU A 56 -3.69 -5.50 6.09
CA LEU A 56 -2.62 -5.84 5.16
C LEU A 56 -3.08 -6.84 4.09
N LYS A 57 -3.87 -7.85 4.45
CA LYS A 57 -4.47 -8.80 3.48
C LYS A 57 -5.42 -8.13 2.51
N ASN A 58 -6.23 -7.18 2.97
CA ASN A 58 -7.11 -6.42 2.09
C ASN A 58 -6.30 -5.62 1.07
N LEU A 59 -5.18 -5.02 1.49
CA LEU A 59 -4.26 -4.35 0.57
C LEU A 59 -3.59 -5.35 -0.38
N ALA A 60 -3.15 -6.51 0.14
CA ALA A 60 -2.55 -7.58 -0.64
C ALA A 60 -3.50 -8.06 -1.75
N MET A 61 -4.79 -8.23 -1.45
CA MET A 61 -5.78 -8.58 -2.47
C MET A 61 -5.88 -7.54 -3.58
N LYS A 62 -5.93 -6.24 -3.22
CA LYS A 62 -5.94 -5.16 -4.22
C LYS A 62 -4.67 -5.15 -5.07
N PHE A 63 -3.51 -5.34 -4.43
CA PHE A 63 -2.23 -5.48 -5.11
C PHE A 63 -2.25 -6.66 -6.09
N ALA A 64 -2.83 -7.79 -5.67
CA ALA A 64 -2.87 -8.98 -6.49
C ALA A 64 -3.76 -8.82 -7.73
N VAL A 65 -4.93 -8.19 -7.56
CA VAL A 65 -5.81 -7.83 -8.67
C VAL A 65 -5.11 -6.87 -9.63
N LYS A 66 -4.39 -5.87 -9.12
CA LYS A 66 -3.64 -4.90 -9.95
C LYS A 66 -2.52 -5.54 -10.77
N ASN A 67 -1.90 -6.59 -10.25
CA ASN A 67 -0.84 -7.34 -10.93
C ASN A 67 -1.37 -8.57 -11.69
N ASN A 68 -2.69 -8.71 -11.84
CA ASN A 68 -3.35 -9.81 -12.55
C ASN A 68 -2.89 -11.21 -12.09
N LEU A 69 -2.70 -11.41 -10.78
CA LEU A 69 -2.38 -12.75 -10.27
C LEU A 69 -3.57 -13.70 -10.46
N GLU A 70 -3.28 -14.89 -10.95
CA GLU A 70 -4.25 -15.98 -11.03
C GLU A 70 -4.66 -16.48 -9.65
N SER A 71 -5.86 -17.05 -9.52
CA SER A 71 -6.46 -17.43 -8.24
C SER A 71 -5.57 -18.35 -7.39
N GLU A 72 -4.85 -19.29 -8.00
CA GLU A 72 -3.92 -20.17 -7.26
C GLU A 72 -2.72 -19.36 -6.71
N ALA A 73 -2.17 -18.45 -7.52
CA ALA A 73 -1.06 -17.59 -7.13
C ALA A 73 -1.47 -16.57 -6.06
N VAL A 74 -2.73 -16.10 -6.07
CA VAL A 74 -3.30 -15.24 -5.02
C VAL A 74 -3.27 -15.96 -3.66
N GLY A 75 -3.65 -17.23 -3.61
CA GLY A 75 -3.58 -18.03 -2.38
C GLY A 75 -2.16 -18.10 -1.81
N LYS A 76 -1.19 -18.45 -2.66
CA LYS A 76 0.25 -18.50 -2.30
C LYS A 76 0.76 -17.13 -1.85
N PHE A 77 0.35 -16.07 -2.54
CA PHE A 77 0.71 -14.69 -2.21
C PHE A 77 0.28 -14.30 -0.80
N LEU A 78 -1.00 -14.51 -0.46
CA LEU A 78 -1.55 -14.12 0.84
C LEU A 78 -0.89 -14.88 2.00
N LEU A 79 -0.58 -16.17 1.81
CA LEU A 79 0.15 -16.96 2.81
C LEU A 79 1.57 -16.42 3.04
N GLU A 80 2.24 -16.01 1.96
CA GLU A 80 3.58 -15.45 2.04
C GLU A 80 3.58 -14.07 2.72
N VAL A 81 2.57 -13.24 2.45
CA VAL A 81 2.34 -11.97 3.16
C VAL A 81 2.19 -12.19 4.67
N ASP A 82 1.38 -13.17 5.09
CA ASP A 82 1.22 -13.52 6.50
C ASP A 82 2.53 -13.99 7.15
N ARG A 83 3.29 -14.81 6.42
CA ARG A 83 4.59 -15.32 6.87
C ARG A 83 5.58 -14.18 7.10
N LEU A 84 5.67 -13.25 6.16
CA LEU A 84 6.57 -12.09 6.25
C LEU A 84 6.12 -11.10 7.33
N LYS A 85 4.82 -10.83 7.45
CA LYS A 85 4.29 -9.95 8.52
C LYS A 85 4.58 -10.51 9.91
N SER A 86 4.47 -11.82 10.08
CA SER A 86 4.73 -12.48 11.37
C SER A 86 6.21 -12.44 11.78
N LYS A 87 7.14 -12.25 10.85
CA LYS A 87 8.57 -12.05 11.15
C LYS A 87 8.90 -10.63 11.64
N GLY A 88 8.01 -9.67 11.42
CA GLY A 88 8.10 -8.32 12.00
C GLY A 88 9.23 -7.41 11.51
N SER A 89 10.01 -7.81 10.49
CA SER A 89 11.21 -7.09 10.06
C SER A 89 11.03 -6.14 8.87
N LEU A 90 9.85 -6.13 8.24
CA LEU A 90 9.60 -5.43 6.97
C LEU A 90 8.42 -4.46 7.07
N SER A 91 8.47 -3.40 6.28
CA SER A 91 7.31 -2.52 6.10
C SER A 91 6.23 -3.20 5.26
N ASP A 92 4.99 -2.74 5.32
CA ASP A 92 3.87 -3.35 4.57
C ASP A 92 4.11 -3.35 3.06
N GLY A 93 4.71 -2.28 2.52
CA GLY A 93 5.10 -2.22 1.11
C GLY A 93 6.17 -3.26 0.76
N ASP A 94 7.21 -3.38 1.59
CA ASP A 94 8.29 -4.35 1.37
C ASP A 94 7.80 -5.80 1.50
N ILE A 95 6.84 -6.05 2.41
CA ILE A 95 6.18 -7.35 2.55
C ILE A 95 5.50 -7.73 1.23
N LEU A 96 4.72 -6.81 0.64
CA LEU A 96 3.97 -7.09 -0.58
C LEU A 96 4.89 -7.33 -1.78
N VAL A 97 5.93 -6.51 -1.95
CA VAL A 97 6.93 -6.71 -3.02
C VAL A 97 7.66 -8.03 -2.84
N LYS A 98 8.16 -8.30 -1.64
CA LYS A 98 8.95 -9.51 -1.38
C LYS A 98 8.10 -10.78 -1.47
N ALA A 99 6.85 -10.73 -0.99
CA ALA A 99 5.92 -11.84 -1.16
C ALA A 99 5.65 -12.13 -2.63
N PHE A 100 5.43 -11.09 -3.44
CA PHE A 100 5.19 -11.23 -4.87
C PHE A 100 6.40 -11.83 -5.59
N GLN A 101 7.60 -11.32 -5.31
CA GLN A 101 8.86 -11.86 -5.84
C GLN A 101 9.10 -13.34 -5.46
N ASN A 102 8.65 -13.77 -4.29
CA ASN A 102 8.84 -15.15 -3.83
C ASN A 102 7.92 -16.16 -4.52
N ILE A 103 6.79 -15.71 -5.09
CA ILE A 103 5.81 -16.61 -5.74
C ILE A 103 5.85 -16.55 -7.27
N VAL A 104 6.46 -15.51 -7.84
CA VAL A 104 6.66 -15.37 -9.30
C VAL A 104 8.00 -15.96 -9.76
N LYS A 105 8.90 -16.29 -8.83
CA LYS A 105 10.07 -17.12 -9.10
C LYS A 105 9.68 -18.59 -9.27
#